data_AF-A0A1M3FWM4-F1
#
_entry.id   AF-A0A1M3FWM4-F1
#
_cell.length_a   1.000
_cell.length_b   1.000
_cell.length_c   1.000
_cell.angle_alpha   90.00
_cell.angle_beta   90.00
_cell.angle_gamma   90.00
#
_symmetry.space_group_name_H-M   'P 1'
#
loop_
_entity.id
_entity.type
_entity.pdbx_description
1 polymer ?
#
loop_
_entity_poly.entity_id
_entity_poly.type
_entity_poly.pdbx_seq_one_letter_code
_entity_poly.pdbx_strand_id
1 'polypeptide(L)'
;MNASVSANKSYSLTGVEKTLNQAIRWVFFYRMLFVGLAVILTVVAALLVWRHSSFEYRAANLMAVLTGGSIAIAVFYAVLNYEMSYSRHEASQLSVRKQAAYAAAIQWYQPSVVHHLKVSKKFYEKYRYLIQENRSREFSEMLDSHEEARAALLSIFNHLECIALGVEEGIHDEWFIRQFFRGIFVAYLNDYEFYIVFRRKLANNPSIWVGFTDLAHKWRHQ
;
A
#
# COMPACT_ATOMS: atom_id res chain seq x y z
N MET A 1 -21.31 -7.60 6.98
CA MET A 1 -20.88 -7.61 5.57
C MET A 1 -19.38 -7.89 5.58
N ASN A 2 -18.99 -9.14 5.33
CA ASN A 2 -17.61 -9.58 5.47
C ASN A 2 -16.87 -9.33 4.16
N ALA A 3 -16.15 -8.21 4.08
CA ALA A 3 -15.11 -8.05 3.07
C ALA A 3 -13.99 -9.03 3.41
N SER A 4 -13.82 -10.06 2.59
CA SER A 4 -12.71 -10.99 2.70
C SER A 4 -11.41 -10.21 2.53
N VAL A 5 -10.70 -9.98 3.64
CA VAL A 5 -9.33 -9.47 3.65
C VAL A 5 -8.50 -10.39 2.76
N SER A 6 -8.15 -9.90 1.57
CA SER A 6 -7.22 -10.57 0.69
C SER A 6 -5.89 -10.61 1.41
N ALA A 7 -5.58 -11.76 2.03
CA ALA A 7 -4.25 -12.05 2.54
C ALA A 7 -3.26 -11.65 1.44
N ASN A 8 -2.37 -10.70 1.76
CA ASN A 8 -1.21 -10.38 0.96
C ASN A 8 -0.41 -11.68 0.80
N LYS A 9 -0.79 -12.49 -0.20
CA LYS A 9 0.12 -13.40 -0.85
C LYS A 9 1.20 -12.48 -1.37
N SER A 10 2.29 -12.38 -0.62
CA SER A 10 3.60 -12.19 -1.21
C SER A 10 3.67 -13.27 -2.28
N TYR A 11 3.26 -12.92 -3.50
CA TYR A 11 3.55 -13.69 -4.67
C TYR A 11 5.06 -13.60 -4.77
N SER A 12 5.75 -14.51 -4.07
CA SER A 12 7.11 -14.84 -4.41
C SER A 12 6.99 -15.35 -5.83
N LEU A 13 7.19 -14.43 -6.79
CA LEU A 13 7.10 -14.74 -8.21
C LEU A 13 7.88 -16.02 -8.41
N THR A 14 7.17 -17.10 -8.71
CA THR A 14 7.81 -18.37 -9.05
C THR A 14 8.81 -18.09 -10.16
N GLY A 15 9.89 -18.87 -10.26
CA GLY A 15 10.95 -18.59 -11.25
C GLY A 15 10.41 -18.33 -12.66
N VAL A 16 9.28 -18.94 -13.01
CA VAL A 16 8.52 -18.76 -14.26
C VAL A 16 7.88 -17.38 -14.40
N GLU A 17 7.26 -16.83 -13.36
CA GLU A 17 6.66 -15.50 -13.44
C GLU A 17 7.74 -14.41 -13.51
N LYS A 18 8.90 -14.65 -12.89
CA LYS A 18 10.06 -13.76 -12.97
C LYS A 18 10.65 -13.76 -14.38
N THR A 19 10.80 -14.92 -15.02
CA THR A 19 11.27 -15.02 -16.41
C THR A 19 10.25 -14.47 -17.40
N LEU A 20 8.95 -14.69 -17.17
CA LEU A 20 7.88 -14.10 -17.99
C LEU A 20 7.88 -12.57 -17.88
N ASN A 21 7.94 -12.03 -16.66
CA ASN A 21 7.99 -10.58 -16.43
C ASN A 21 9.28 -9.97 -17.01
N GLN A 22 10.40 -10.70 -16.97
CA GLN A 22 11.64 -10.29 -17.62
C GLN A 22 11.56 -10.33 -19.14
N ALA A 23 10.92 -11.35 -19.73
CA ALA A 23 10.66 -11.42 -21.17
C ALA A 23 9.72 -10.30 -21.63
N ILE A 24 8.66 -10.03 -20.86
CA ILE A 24 7.74 -8.92 -21.08
C ILE A 24 8.48 -7.59 -21.02
N ARG A 25 9.31 -7.35 -19.99
CA ARG A 25 10.18 -6.16 -19.90
C ARG A 25 11.14 -6.03 -21.07
N TRP A 26 11.67 -7.16 -21.56
CA TRP A 26 12.53 -7.20 -22.75
C TRP A 26 11.75 -6.78 -24.00
N VAL A 27 10.58 -7.38 -24.24
CA VAL A 27 9.65 -6.99 -25.30
C VAL A 27 9.29 -5.51 -25.21
N PHE A 28 9.08 -4.96 -24.00
CA PHE A 28 8.85 -3.55 -23.77
C PHE A 28 10.04 -2.65 -24.11
N PHE A 29 11.27 -3.08 -23.82
CA PHE A 29 12.47 -2.34 -24.21
C PHE A 29 12.57 -2.25 -25.74
N TYR A 30 12.23 -3.34 -26.43
CA TYR A 30 12.21 -3.42 -27.89
C TYR A 30 10.90 -2.97 -28.54
N ARG A 31 9.98 -2.31 -27.82
CA ARG A 31 8.70 -1.87 -28.39
C ARG A 31 8.87 -0.91 -29.58
N MET A 32 9.88 -0.05 -29.55
CA MET A 32 10.22 0.83 -30.67
C MET A 32 10.71 0.02 -31.87
N LEU A 33 11.34 -1.12 -31.62
CA LEU A 33 11.77 -2.06 -32.65
C LEU A 33 10.54 -2.77 -33.26
N PHE A 34 9.54 -3.17 -32.47
CA PHE A 34 8.30 -3.74 -33.00
C PHE A 34 7.49 -2.76 -33.85
N VAL A 35 7.32 -1.51 -33.38
CA VAL A 35 6.66 -0.46 -34.17
C VAL A 35 7.47 -0.17 -35.44
N GLY A 36 8.81 -0.06 -35.34
CA GLY A 36 9.68 0.09 -36.49
C GLY A 36 9.57 -1.07 -37.49
N LEU A 37 9.51 -2.31 -37.01
CA LEU A 37 9.33 -3.50 -37.83
C LEU A 37 7.96 -3.49 -38.52
N ALA A 38 6.88 -3.14 -37.81
CA ALA A 38 5.55 -3.03 -38.39
C ALA A 38 5.47 -1.97 -39.49
N VAL A 39 6.15 -0.83 -39.31
CA VAL A 39 6.31 0.20 -40.35
C VAL A 39 7.07 -0.36 -41.55
N ILE A 40 8.21 -1.03 -41.32
CA ILE A 40 9.00 -1.65 -42.40
C ILE A 40 8.17 -2.69 -43.17
N LEU A 41 7.45 -3.57 -42.46
CA LEU A 41 6.58 -4.58 -43.08
C LEU A 41 5.45 -3.95 -43.90
N THR A 42 4.86 -2.85 -43.42
CA THR A 42 3.84 -2.10 -44.16
C THR A 42 4.42 -1.50 -45.44
N VAL A 43 5.63 -0.93 -45.37
CA VAL A 43 6.33 -0.38 -46.54
C VAL A 43 6.68 -1.49 -47.54
N VAL A 44 7.18 -2.63 -47.08
CA VAL A 44 7.49 -3.79 -47.95
C VAL A 44 6.21 -4.31 -48.62
N ALA A 45 5.12 -4.48 -47.87
CA ALA A 45 3.83 -4.90 -48.41
C ALA A 45 3.31 -3.90 -49.45
N ALA A 46 3.42 -2.60 -49.19
CA ALA A 46 3.07 -1.54 -50.13
C ALA A 46 3.87 -1.63 -51.44
N LEU A 47 5.19 -1.86 -51.36
CA LEU A 47 6.06 -2.04 -52.54
C LEU A 47 5.72 -3.31 -53.33
N LEU A 48 5.42 -4.42 -52.65
CA LEU A 48 5.03 -5.67 -53.31
C LEU A 48 3.69 -5.52 -54.04
N VAL A 49 2.70 -4.90 -53.39
CA VAL A 49 1.40 -4.60 -53.99
C VAL A 49 1.55 -3.65 -55.17
N TRP A 50 2.43 -2.65 -55.09
CA TRP A 50 2.74 -1.76 -56.21
C TRP A 50 3.29 -2.52 -57.43
N ARG A 51 4.23 -3.44 -57.20
CA ARG A 51 4.88 -4.22 -58.27
C ARG A 51 3.93 -5.20 -58.96
N HIS A 52 3.04 -5.85 -58.19
CA HIS A 52 2.19 -6.93 -58.70
C HIS A 52 0.78 -6.48 -59.12
N SER A 53 0.32 -5.29 -58.73
CA SER A 53 -1.01 -4.80 -59.13
C SER A 53 -1.01 -4.30 -60.58
N SER A 54 -2.11 -4.57 -61.28
CA SER A 54 -2.41 -3.95 -62.58
C SER A 54 -2.54 -2.44 -62.45
N PHE A 55 -2.26 -1.72 -63.54
CA PHE A 55 -2.16 -0.26 -63.53
C PHE A 55 -3.43 0.42 -62.99
N GLU A 56 -4.60 -0.09 -63.35
CA GLU A 56 -5.91 0.46 -62.95
C GLU A 56 -6.16 0.40 -61.44
N TYR A 57 -5.69 -0.65 -60.75
CA TYR A 57 -5.98 -0.87 -59.31
C TYR A 57 -4.82 -0.53 -58.39
N ARG A 58 -3.66 -0.18 -58.94
CA ARG A 58 -2.41 0.00 -58.19
C ARG A 58 -2.51 1.03 -57.06
N ALA A 59 -3.10 2.20 -57.34
CA ALA A 59 -3.25 3.26 -56.35
C ALA A 59 -4.23 2.88 -55.23
N ALA A 60 -5.36 2.26 -55.57
CA ALA A 60 -6.36 1.82 -54.61
C ALA A 60 -5.81 0.75 -53.66
N ASN A 61 -5.12 -0.26 -54.21
CA ASN A 61 -4.51 -1.32 -53.41
C ASN A 61 -3.40 -0.79 -52.49
N LEU A 62 -2.57 0.15 -52.97
CA LEU A 62 -1.55 0.81 -52.16
C LEU A 62 -2.16 1.54 -50.96
N MET A 63 -3.20 2.35 -51.20
CA MET A 63 -3.89 3.08 -50.14
C MET A 63 -4.51 2.13 -49.12
N ALA A 64 -5.14 1.03 -49.58
CA ALA A 64 -5.69 0.03 -48.69
C ALA A 64 -4.64 -0.60 -47.75
N VAL A 65 -3.45 -0.94 -48.27
CA VAL A 65 -2.34 -1.48 -47.46
C VAL A 65 -1.83 -0.45 -46.47
N LEU A 66 -1.61 0.80 -46.90
CA LEU A 66 -1.12 1.86 -46.02
C LEU A 66 -2.13 2.18 -44.92
N THR A 67 -3.42 2.28 -45.26
CA THR A 67 -4.48 2.51 -44.28
C THR A 67 -4.60 1.33 -43.31
N GLY A 68 -4.66 0.10 -43.80
CA GLY A 68 -4.73 -1.10 -42.95
C GLY A 68 -3.50 -1.25 -42.05
N GLY A 69 -2.31 -1.01 -42.57
CA GLY A 69 -1.06 -1.01 -41.81
C GLY A 69 -1.02 0.09 -40.75
N SER A 70 -1.48 1.31 -41.08
CA SER A 70 -1.56 2.41 -40.12
C SER A 70 -2.55 2.13 -38.98
N ILE A 71 -3.69 1.52 -39.27
CA ILE A 71 -4.69 1.11 -38.26
C ILE A 71 -4.07 0.04 -37.35
N ALA A 72 -3.42 -0.99 -37.93
CA ALA A 72 -2.77 -2.03 -37.14
C ALA A 72 -1.69 -1.45 -36.21
N ILE A 73 -0.83 -0.57 -36.73
CA ILE A 73 0.20 0.11 -35.93
C ILE A 73 -0.43 0.95 -34.82
N ALA A 74 -1.50 1.69 -35.11
CA ALA A 74 -2.20 2.49 -34.12
C ALA A 74 -2.79 1.63 -32.99
N VAL A 75 -3.40 0.49 -33.32
CA VAL A 75 -3.93 -0.46 -32.31
C VAL A 75 -2.79 -1.03 -31.45
N PHE A 76 -1.70 -1.49 -32.06
CA PHE A 76 -0.55 -1.99 -31.30
C PHE A 76 0.05 -0.91 -30.39
N TYR A 77 0.19 0.31 -30.89
CA TYR A 77 0.68 1.44 -30.10
C TYR A 77 -0.24 1.76 -28.92
N ALA A 78 -1.56 1.74 -29.12
CA ALA A 78 -2.54 1.97 -28.07
C ALA A 78 -2.46 0.91 -26.96
N VAL A 79 -2.36 -0.38 -27.32
CA VAL A 79 -2.19 -1.49 -26.36
C VAL A 79 -0.90 -1.32 -25.55
N LEU A 80 0.23 -1.10 -26.23
CA LEU A 80 1.53 -0.90 -25.58
C LEU A 80 1.54 0.31 -24.64
N ASN A 81 0.85 1.39 -25.00
CA ASN A 81 0.76 2.58 -24.18
C ASN A 81 -0.13 2.35 -22.94
N TYR A 82 -1.25 1.64 -23.11
CA TYR A 82 -2.13 1.25 -21.99
C TYR A 82 -1.37 0.42 -20.95
N GLU A 83 -0.63 -0.60 -21.37
CA GLU A 83 0.15 -1.45 -20.45
C GLU A 83 1.27 -0.66 -19.74
N MET A 84 1.92 0.27 -20.45
CA MET A 84 2.92 1.15 -19.83
C MET A 84 2.28 2.05 -18.78
N SER A 85 1.10 2.62 -19.08
CA SER A 85 0.38 3.45 -18.13
C SER A 85 -0.04 2.63 -16.91
N TYR A 86 -0.55 1.42 -17.12
CA TYR A 86 -0.91 0.50 -16.05
C TYR A 86 0.29 0.18 -15.14
N SER A 87 1.43 -0.20 -15.73
CA SER A 87 2.66 -0.51 -14.99
C SER A 87 3.20 0.69 -14.21
N ARG A 88 3.11 1.89 -14.79
CA ARG A 88 3.47 3.15 -14.12
C ARG A 88 2.51 3.47 -12.97
N HIS A 89 1.21 3.23 -13.14
CA HIS A 89 0.23 3.41 -12.06
C HIS A 89 0.54 2.50 -10.89
N GLU A 90 0.80 1.22 -11.11
CA GLU A 90 1.18 0.28 -10.05
C GLU A 90 2.48 0.72 -9.33
N ALA A 91 3.52 1.08 -10.08
CA ALA A 91 4.78 1.58 -9.49
C ALA A 91 4.57 2.88 -8.70
N SER A 92 3.72 3.78 -9.19
CA SER A 92 3.38 5.03 -8.50
C SER A 92 2.61 4.77 -7.20
N GLN A 93 1.66 3.82 -7.20
CA GLN A 93 0.92 3.44 -6.00
C GLN A 93 1.85 2.87 -4.93
N LEU A 94 2.82 2.03 -5.32
CA LEU A 94 3.84 1.53 -4.38
C LEU A 94 4.66 2.68 -3.78
N SER A 95 5.08 3.64 -4.60
CA SER A 95 5.81 4.83 -4.12
C SER A 95 4.98 5.67 -3.16
N VAL A 96 3.69 5.90 -3.47
CA VAL A 96 2.76 6.64 -2.62
C VAL A 96 2.56 5.92 -1.28
N ARG A 97 2.38 4.60 -1.27
CA ARG A 97 2.26 3.80 -0.04
C ARG A 97 3.48 3.92 0.86
N LYS A 98 4.68 3.86 0.27
CA LYS A 98 5.95 4.03 1.00
C LYS A 98 6.09 5.45 1.56
N GLN A 99 5.73 6.46 0.78
CA GLN A 99 5.75 7.85 1.23
C GLN A 99 4.74 8.09 2.37
N ALA A 100 3.54 7.53 2.27
CA ALA A 100 2.53 7.59 3.33
C ALA A 100 3.00 6.90 4.62
N ALA A 101 3.61 5.71 4.50
CA ALA A 101 4.18 5.00 5.65
C ALA A 101 5.34 5.77 6.31
N TYR A 102 6.21 6.37 5.50
CA TYR A 102 7.29 7.23 5.99
C TYR A 102 6.75 8.49 6.69
N ALA A 103 5.73 9.12 6.13
CA ALA A 103 5.07 10.28 6.74
C ALA A 103 4.46 9.92 8.10
N ALA A 104 3.80 8.76 8.23
CA ALA A 104 3.27 8.26 9.51
C ALA A 104 4.40 8.03 10.53
N ALA A 105 5.54 7.47 10.11
CA ALA A 105 6.69 7.29 10.99
C ALA A 105 7.30 8.63 11.47
N ILE A 106 7.38 9.64 10.59
CA ILE A 106 7.83 10.98 10.99
C ILE A 106 6.87 11.63 11.98
N GLN A 107 5.56 11.45 11.81
CA GLN A 107 4.55 12.02 12.71
C GLN A 107 4.77 11.60 14.16
N TRP A 108 5.29 10.39 14.41
CA TRP A 108 5.64 9.93 15.76
C TRP A 108 6.65 10.83 16.49
N TYR A 109 7.51 11.51 15.73
CA TYR A 109 8.53 12.42 16.27
C TYR A 109 8.08 13.88 16.30
N GLN A 110 6.83 14.19 15.95
CA GLN A 110 6.34 15.56 16.04
C GLN A 110 6.32 16.04 17.50
N PRO A 111 6.60 17.33 17.77
CA PRO A 111 6.68 17.86 19.13
C PRO A 111 5.44 17.58 19.99
N SER A 112 4.24 17.59 19.39
CA SER A 112 2.97 17.27 20.06
C SER A 112 2.92 15.82 20.54
N VAL A 113 3.25 14.86 19.68
CA VAL A 113 3.30 13.43 20.03
C VAL A 113 4.38 13.19 21.08
N VAL A 114 5.56 13.79 20.92
CA VAL A 114 6.65 13.69 21.90
C VAL A 114 6.23 14.24 23.27
N HIS A 115 5.45 15.33 23.32
CA HIS A 115 4.87 15.82 24.57
C HIS A 115 3.93 14.79 25.20
N HIS A 116 3.00 14.23 24.42
CA HIS A 116 2.09 13.19 24.90
C HIS A 116 2.83 11.94 25.40
N LEU A 117 3.90 11.53 24.73
CA LEU A 117 4.75 10.42 25.17
C LEU A 117 5.42 10.73 26.52
N LYS A 118 5.91 11.95 26.73
CA LYS A 118 6.51 12.37 28.01
C LYS A 118 5.48 12.40 29.14
N VAL A 119 4.29 12.96 28.91
CA VAL A 119 3.21 13.01 29.90
C VAL A 119 2.77 11.59 30.27
N SER A 120 2.51 10.75 29.26
CA SER A 120 2.07 9.36 29.46
C SER A 120 3.14 8.53 30.18
N LYS A 121 4.42 8.74 29.86
CA LYS A 121 5.54 8.08 30.56
C LYS A 121 5.61 8.48 32.03
N LYS A 122 5.49 9.78 32.36
CA LYS A 122 5.46 10.24 33.76
C LYS A 122 4.30 9.63 34.53
N PHE A 123 3.12 9.55 33.91
CA PHE A 123 1.95 8.90 34.49
C PHE A 123 2.19 7.40 34.72
N TYR A 124 2.73 6.70 33.72
CA TYR A 124 3.12 5.29 33.81
C TYR A 124 4.09 5.04 34.97
N GLU A 125 5.14 5.83 35.09
CA GLU A 125 6.15 5.67 36.15
C GLU A 125 5.55 5.87 37.55
N LYS A 126 4.64 6.84 37.71
CA LYS A 126 3.97 7.11 38.98
C LYS A 126 3.00 6.00 39.40
N TYR A 127 2.30 5.40 38.44
CA TYR A 127 1.24 4.42 38.69
C TYR A 127 1.56 3.01 38.17
N ARG A 128 2.86 2.70 38.03
CA ARG A 128 3.35 1.43 37.47
C ARG A 128 2.79 0.20 38.20
N TYR A 129 2.60 0.30 39.52
CA TYR A 129 2.05 -0.77 40.33
C TYR A 129 0.63 -1.17 39.90
N LEU A 130 -0.23 -0.20 39.52
CA LEU A 130 -1.58 -0.48 39.04
C LEU A 130 -1.57 -1.25 37.72
N ILE A 131 -0.59 -0.97 36.86
CA ILE A 131 -0.40 -1.64 35.57
C ILE A 131 0.07 -3.07 35.79
N GLN A 132 1.09 -3.27 36.64
CA GLN A 132 1.64 -4.60 36.93
C GLN A 132 0.62 -5.51 37.64
N GLU A 133 -0.23 -4.94 38.49
CA GLU A 133 -1.30 -5.65 39.21
C GLU A 133 -2.61 -5.75 38.38
N ASN A 134 -2.64 -5.23 37.15
CA ASN A 134 -3.84 -5.20 36.29
C ASN A 134 -5.08 -4.56 36.94
N ARG A 135 -4.90 -3.55 37.80
CA ARG A 135 -5.98 -2.85 38.53
C ARG A 135 -6.69 -1.84 37.64
N SER A 136 -7.40 -2.34 36.63
CA SER A 136 -8.05 -1.56 35.55
C SER A 136 -8.97 -0.44 36.02
N ARG A 137 -9.82 -0.71 37.02
CA ARG A 137 -10.77 0.27 37.55
C ARG A 137 -10.05 1.46 38.19
N GLU A 138 -9.14 1.17 39.11
CA GLU A 138 -8.37 2.19 39.82
C GLU A 138 -7.45 2.96 38.87
N PHE A 139 -6.84 2.26 37.91
CA PHE A 139 -6.07 2.91 36.87
C PHE A 139 -6.94 3.90 36.07
N SER A 140 -8.17 3.51 35.71
CA SER A 140 -9.10 4.42 35.02
C SER A 140 -9.47 5.62 35.88
N GLU A 141 -9.78 5.41 37.17
CA GLU A 141 -10.10 6.50 38.11
C GLU A 141 -8.91 7.47 38.30
N MET A 142 -7.69 6.93 38.42
CA MET A 142 -6.47 7.73 38.49
C MET A 142 -6.18 8.45 37.18
N LEU A 143 -6.46 7.85 36.03
CA LEU A 143 -6.30 8.52 34.74
C LEU A 143 -7.34 9.63 34.56
N ASP A 144 -8.58 9.41 34.98
CA ASP A 144 -9.67 10.39 34.87
C ASP A 144 -9.46 11.63 35.75
N SER A 145 -8.77 11.48 36.88
CA SER A 145 -8.34 12.60 37.73
C SER A 145 -7.16 13.40 37.16
N HIS A 146 -6.48 12.91 36.13
CA HIS A 146 -5.35 13.58 35.48
C HIS A 146 -5.67 13.86 34.00
N GLU A 147 -6.42 14.93 33.74
CA GLU A 147 -6.93 15.26 32.41
C GLU A 147 -5.87 15.29 31.32
N GLU A 148 -4.69 15.89 31.58
CA GLU A 148 -3.61 15.94 30.60
C GLU A 148 -3.06 14.55 30.26
N ALA A 149 -2.91 13.67 31.26
CA ALA A 149 -2.44 12.30 31.06
C ALA A 149 -3.46 11.46 30.31
N ARG A 150 -4.75 11.62 30.64
CA ARG A 150 -5.84 10.99 29.90
C ARG A 150 -5.82 11.42 28.43
N ALA A 151 -5.78 12.72 28.17
CA ALA A 151 -5.74 13.25 26.81
C ALA A 151 -4.52 12.74 26.03
N ALA A 152 -3.34 12.76 26.66
CA ALA A 152 -2.11 12.25 26.06
C ALA A 152 -2.19 10.75 25.70
N LEU A 153 -2.68 9.92 26.62
CA LEU A 153 -2.78 8.47 26.40
C LEU A 153 -3.81 8.14 25.31
N LEU A 154 -4.98 8.81 25.33
CA LEU A 154 -6.00 8.66 24.29
C LEU A 154 -5.46 9.09 22.92
N SER A 155 -4.73 10.20 22.83
CA SER A 155 -4.09 10.66 21.60
C SER A 155 -3.10 9.63 21.05
N ILE A 156 -2.32 8.98 21.92
CA ILE A 156 -1.40 7.91 21.50
C ILE A 156 -2.17 6.71 20.95
N PHE A 157 -3.19 6.21 21.66
CA PHE A 157 -3.97 5.08 21.16
C PHE A 157 -4.70 5.39 19.86
N ASN A 158 -5.26 6.60 19.72
CA ASN A 158 -5.89 7.02 18.47
C ASN A 158 -4.88 7.09 17.32
N HIS A 159 -3.65 7.53 17.60
CA HIS A 159 -2.59 7.55 16.58
C HIS A 159 -2.19 6.12 16.14
N LEU A 160 -2.04 5.19 17.10
CA LEU A 160 -1.76 3.79 16.80
C LEU A 160 -2.91 3.10 16.04
N GLU A 161 -4.16 3.42 16.38
CA GLU A 161 -5.35 2.97 15.65
C GLU A 161 -5.36 3.48 14.21
N CYS A 162 -5.06 4.77 13.98
CA CYS A 162 -4.96 5.33 12.64
C CYS A 162 -3.89 4.63 11.79
N ILE A 163 -2.72 4.32 12.38
CA ILE A 163 -1.67 3.56 11.69
C ILE A 163 -2.19 2.16 11.36
N ALA A 164 -2.88 1.51 12.29
CA ALA A 164 -3.40 0.17 12.09
C ALA A 164 -4.43 0.11 10.95
N LEU A 165 -5.38 1.06 10.92
CA LEU A 165 -6.33 1.22 9.83
C LEU A 165 -5.62 1.48 8.50
N GLY A 166 -4.59 2.33 8.49
CA GLY A 166 -3.82 2.58 7.27
C GLY A 166 -3.08 1.34 6.75
N VAL A 167 -2.65 0.42 7.64
CA VAL A 167 -2.08 -0.88 7.24
C VAL A 167 -3.17 -1.81 6.71
N GLU A 168 -4.32 -1.90 7.38
CA GLU A 168 -5.44 -2.75 6.98
C GLU A 168 -6.00 -2.37 5.60
N GLU A 169 -6.17 -1.08 5.34
CA GLU A 169 -6.64 -0.53 4.06
C GLU A 169 -5.55 -0.54 2.96
N GLY A 170 -4.35 -1.05 3.24
CA GLY A 170 -3.24 -1.08 2.30
C GLY A 170 -2.77 0.32 1.86
N ILE A 171 -3.03 1.35 2.67
CA ILE A 171 -2.52 2.72 2.47
C ILE A 171 -1.05 2.78 2.86
N HIS A 172 -0.68 2.09 3.93
CA HIS A 172 0.69 1.99 4.42
C HIS A 172 1.35 0.69 3.96
N ASP A 173 2.65 0.78 3.66
CA ASP A 173 3.51 -0.40 3.51
C ASP A 173 3.66 -1.09 4.87
N GLU A 174 2.95 -2.21 5.07
CA GLU A 174 2.96 -2.98 6.32
C GLU A 174 4.38 -3.39 6.72
N TRP A 175 5.23 -3.76 5.75
CA TRP A 175 6.59 -4.20 6.06
C TRP A 175 7.38 -3.06 6.71
N PHE A 176 7.31 -1.85 6.11
CA PHE A 176 7.99 -0.68 6.64
C PHE A 176 7.43 -0.27 8.01
N ILE A 177 6.10 -0.17 8.12
CA ILE A 177 5.44 0.21 9.39
C ILE A 177 5.80 -0.79 10.48
N ARG A 178 5.76 -2.10 10.21
CA ARG A 178 6.11 -3.13 11.19
C ARG A 178 7.56 -2.99 11.67
N GLN A 179 8.51 -2.76 10.76
CA GLN A 179 9.91 -2.57 11.15
C GLN A 179 10.09 -1.39 12.11
N PHE A 180 9.34 -0.31 11.91
CA PHE A 180 9.45 0.89 12.74
C PHE A 180 8.63 0.80 14.03
N PHE A 181 7.35 0.39 13.93
CA PHE A 181 6.37 0.48 15.00
C PHE A 181 6.16 -0.81 15.80
N ARG A 182 6.70 -1.97 15.39
CA ARG A 182 6.44 -3.24 16.10
C ARG A 182 6.73 -3.16 17.60
N GLY A 183 7.89 -2.63 17.97
CA GLY A 183 8.27 -2.50 19.38
C GLY A 183 7.30 -1.61 20.17
N ILE A 184 6.85 -0.52 19.55
CA ILE A 184 5.89 0.42 20.14
C ILE A 184 4.53 -0.26 20.32
N PHE A 185 4.00 -0.89 19.27
CA PHE A 185 2.70 -1.57 19.31
C PHE A 185 2.67 -2.66 20.38
N VAL A 186 3.68 -3.52 20.40
CA VAL A 186 3.74 -4.62 21.37
C VAL A 186 3.92 -4.11 22.80
N ALA A 187 4.75 -3.09 23.02
CA ALA A 187 4.94 -2.51 24.35
C ALA A 187 3.64 -1.89 24.89
N TYR A 188 2.98 -1.04 24.10
CA TYR A 188 1.71 -0.43 24.52
C TYR A 188 0.59 -1.45 24.72
N LEU A 189 0.54 -2.51 23.90
CA LEU A 189 -0.41 -3.58 24.12
C LEU A 189 -0.13 -4.30 25.45
N ASN A 190 1.12 -4.70 25.70
CA ASN A 190 1.50 -5.37 26.95
C ASN A 190 1.20 -4.51 28.19
N ASP A 191 1.50 -3.21 28.12
CA ASP A 191 1.34 -2.30 29.24
C ASP A 191 -0.12 -1.89 29.47
N TYR A 192 -1.00 -1.91 28.46
CA TYR A 192 -2.34 -1.31 28.59
C TYR A 192 -3.51 -2.20 28.14
N GLU A 193 -3.29 -3.45 27.76
CA GLU A 193 -4.36 -4.39 27.38
C GLU A 193 -5.47 -4.47 28.46
N PHE A 194 -5.09 -4.54 29.74
CA PHE A 194 -6.04 -4.57 30.86
C PHE A 194 -6.96 -3.34 30.91
N TYR A 195 -6.42 -2.16 30.62
CA TYR A 195 -7.16 -0.90 30.57
C TYR A 195 -8.05 -0.82 29.33
N ILE A 196 -7.54 -1.23 28.16
CA ILE A 196 -8.30 -1.23 26.90
C ILE A 196 -9.54 -2.14 27.02
N VAL A 197 -9.36 -3.36 27.55
CA VAL A 197 -10.46 -4.30 27.80
C VAL A 197 -11.49 -3.72 28.76
N PHE A 198 -11.04 -3.06 29.83
CA PHE A 198 -11.93 -2.39 30.77
C PHE A 198 -12.72 -1.25 30.11
N ARG A 199 -12.08 -0.40 29.29
CA ARG A 199 -12.74 0.69 28.55
C ARG A 199 -13.78 0.18 27.57
N ARG A 200 -13.49 -0.90 26.83
CA ARG A 200 -14.46 -1.56 25.93
C ARG A 200 -15.72 -2.00 26.67
N LYS A 201 -15.56 -2.61 27.85
CA LYS A 201 -16.69 -3.02 28.71
C LYS A 201 -17.46 -1.83 29.26
N LEU A 202 -16.77 -0.83 29.79
CA LEU A 202 -17.37 0.37 30.36
C LEU A 202 -18.20 1.16 29.34
N ALA A 203 -17.69 1.30 28.12
CA ALA A 203 -18.37 2.01 27.04
C ALA A 203 -19.39 1.14 26.28
N ASN A 204 -19.50 -0.15 26.62
CA ASN A 204 -20.23 -1.16 25.85
C ASN A 204 -19.89 -1.12 24.34
N ASN A 205 -18.61 -0.94 24.01
CA ASN A 205 -18.13 -0.85 22.65
C ASN A 205 -16.84 -1.68 22.46
N PRO A 206 -16.92 -2.86 21.83
CA PRO A 206 -15.76 -3.71 21.59
C PRO A 206 -14.81 -3.16 20.52
N SER A 207 -15.22 -2.20 19.68
CA SER A 207 -14.39 -1.69 18.58
C SER A 207 -13.34 -0.66 19.00
N ILE A 208 -13.35 -0.22 20.27
CA ILE A 208 -12.38 0.77 20.77
C ILE A 208 -10.96 0.23 20.58
N TRP A 209 -10.21 0.85 19.68
CA TRP A 209 -8.83 0.51 19.32
C TRP A 209 -8.62 -0.93 18.87
N VAL A 210 -9.60 -1.51 18.16
CA VAL A 210 -9.54 -2.91 17.71
C VAL A 210 -8.45 -3.12 16.67
N GLY A 211 -8.28 -2.18 15.72
CA GLY A 211 -7.25 -2.28 14.70
C GLY A 211 -5.85 -2.32 15.30
N PHE A 212 -5.59 -1.44 16.28
CA PHE A 212 -4.36 -1.41 17.06
C PHE A 212 -4.12 -2.74 17.78
N THR A 213 -5.10 -3.24 18.54
CA THR A 213 -4.92 -4.48 19.30
C THR A 213 -4.66 -5.67 18.39
N ASP A 214 -5.43 -5.80 17.31
CA ASP A 214 -5.34 -6.94 16.38
C ASP A 214 -4.01 -6.93 15.64
N LEU A 215 -3.57 -5.75 15.18
CA LEU A 215 -2.28 -5.60 14.52
C LEU A 215 -1.10 -5.84 15.46
N ALA A 216 -1.19 -5.37 16.71
CA ALA A 216 -0.18 -5.63 17.73
C ALA A 216 -0.09 -7.13 18.07
N HIS A 217 -1.21 -7.85 18.21
CA HIS A 217 -1.23 -9.30 18.36
C HIS A 217 -0.61 -10.00 17.14
N LYS A 218 -0.99 -9.60 15.92
CA LYS A 218 -0.42 -10.13 14.66
C LYS A 218 1.10 -10.01 14.63
N TRP A 219 1.65 -8.86 15.01
CA TRP A 219 3.10 -8.62 15.00
C TRP A 219 3.85 -9.21 16.21
N ARG A 220 3.16 -9.56 17.30
CA ARG A 220 3.78 -10.24 18.45
C ARG A 220 4.29 -11.64 18.07
N HIS A 221 3.59 -12.33 17.17
CA HIS A 221 3.85 -13.73 16.80
C HIS A 221 4.72 -13.93 15.53
N GLN A 222 5.18 -12.84 14.90
CA GLN A 222 5.99 -12.87 13.66
C GLN A 222 7.46 -12.56 13.92
#